data_AF-A0A7G1IF07-F1
#
_entry.id   AF-A0A7G1IF07-F1
#
_cell.length_a   1.000
_cell.length_b   1.000
_cell.length_c   1.000
_cell.angle_alpha   90.00
_cell.angle_beta   90.00
_cell.angle_gamma   90.00
#
_symmetry.space_group_name_H-M   'P 1'
#
loop_
_entity.id
_entity.type
_entity.pdbx_description
1 polymer ?
#
loop_
_entity_poly.entity_id
_entity_poly.type
_entity_poly.pdbx_seq_one_letter_code
_entity_poly.pdbx_strand_id
1 'polypeptide(L)'
;MTIPSYSGGRRVIGIDNPSGPRPLDPPPSPAPPPDAFSGIAPDVELIAIRQSSQAFGLKDPYTGDEDPQTAQKIDNVQTMARAIVHAANMGASVINISDVTCMSARNVIDQRVLGAAVHYAAVDKNVVIVAAAGDSSKKDCKQNPVFDPLQPSDPRDWNAVTTVVTPSWFSDYVLTVGAVDANGQPMSQMSIAGPWVSIAAPGTDVVGLSPRDDGLINAIDGPDNTLLVPAGTSFSAAIVSGVVALVRAKYPELSAYQVKNRLIHTARPPARGVDNQVGYGVVDPVAALTWDVPEGPVQPPKQLSAPLALPKPPTERNMVPVWVAAGD
;
A
#
# COMPACT_ATOMS: atom_id res chain seq x y z
N MET A 1 -7.76 -0.97 5.32
CA MET A 1 -9.16 -1.12 5.76
C MET A 1 -10.00 -1.42 4.53
N THR A 2 -10.74 -2.53 4.54
CA THR A 2 -11.91 -2.64 3.67
C THR A 2 -12.88 -1.59 4.20
N ILE A 3 -13.10 -0.53 3.43
CA ILE A 3 -14.22 0.37 3.65
C ILE A 3 -15.35 -0.24 2.83
N PRO A 4 -16.24 -1.08 3.41
CA PRO A 4 -17.51 -1.32 2.75
C PRO A 4 -18.25 0.02 2.74
N SER A 5 -18.51 0.51 1.53
CA SER A 5 -19.56 1.47 1.19
C SER A 5 -19.76 2.61 2.19
N TYR A 6 -18.95 3.65 2.10
CA TYR A 6 -19.30 4.96 2.68
C TYR A 6 -20.47 5.54 1.86
N SER A 7 -21.56 5.94 2.52
CA SER A 7 -22.63 6.73 1.92
C SER A 7 -22.87 8.03 2.68
N GLY A 8 -21.80 8.81 2.93
CA GLY A 8 -21.97 10.25 3.12
C GLY A 8 -22.19 10.93 1.76
N GLY A 9 -22.92 12.04 1.72
CA GLY A 9 -23.55 12.65 0.54
C GLY A 9 -22.67 13.11 -0.64
N ARG A 10 -21.48 12.54 -0.86
CA ARG A 10 -20.70 12.62 -2.10
C ARG A 10 -20.80 11.31 -2.89
N ARG A 11 -20.84 11.44 -4.21
CA ARG A 11 -21.19 10.39 -5.18
C ARG A 11 -20.15 9.26 -5.20
N VAL A 12 -20.41 8.16 -4.51
CA VAL A 12 -19.64 6.92 -4.69
C VAL A 12 -20.02 6.30 -6.04
N ILE A 13 -19.05 6.25 -6.96
CA ILE A 13 -19.21 5.50 -8.21
C ILE A 13 -18.87 4.03 -7.92
N GLY A 14 -19.87 3.27 -7.48
CA GLY A 14 -19.75 1.82 -7.40
C GLY A 14 -19.76 1.23 -8.80
N ILE A 15 -18.66 0.61 -9.22
CA ILE A 15 -18.55 -0.12 -10.49
C ILE A 15 -18.49 -1.61 -10.15
N ASP A 16 -19.65 -2.18 -9.82
CA ASP A 16 -19.84 -3.63 -9.77
C ASP A 16 -20.78 -4.07 -10.91
N ASN A 17 -20.52 -5.28 -11.41
CA ASN A 17 -21.18 -6.03 -12.47
C ASN A 17 -22.71 -5.76 -12.57
N PRO A 18 -23.26 -5.35 -13.74
CA PRO A 18 -24.65 -4.86 -13.88
C PRO A 18 -25.74 -5.94 -13.73
N SER A 19 -25.40 -7.15 -13.27
CA SER A 19 -26.33 -8.26 -13.12
C SER A 19 -26.98 -8.28 -11.73
N GLY A 20 -28.04 -7.48 -11.55
CA GLY A 20 -28.98 -7.59 -10.44
C GLY A 20 -29.52 -6.23 -9.95
N PRO A 21 -30.79 -6.15 -9.51
CA PRO A 21 -31.30 -4.93 -8.90
C PRO A 21 -30.53 -4.65 -7.59
N ARG A 22 -29.96 -3.45 -7.48
CA ARG A 22 -29.32 -2.97 -6.26
C ARG A 22 -30.32 -3.09 -5.09
N PRO A 23 -29.93 -3.63 -3.92
CA PRO A 23 -30.73 -3.50 -2.71
C PRO A 23 -31.08 -2.02 -2.47
N LEU A 24 -32.31 -1.71 -2.08
CA LEU A 24 -32.71 -0.33 -1.79
C LEU A 24 -31.81 0.23 -0.69
N ASP A 25 -31.26 1.42 -0.91
CA ASP A 25 -30.48 2.12 0.09
C ASP A 25 -31.37 2.30 1.35
N PRO A 26 -30.86 1.99 2.56
CA PRO A 26 -31.61 2.22 3.78
C PRO A 26 -31.96 3.72 3.91
N PRO A 27 -33.07 4.06 4.59
CA PRO A 27 -33.44 5.46 4.79
C PRO A 27 -32.29 6.21 5.48
N PRO A 28 -32.03 7.48 5.12
CA PRO A 28 -30.94 8.24 5.69
C PRO A 28 -31.11 8.35 7.20
N SER A 29 -30.08 7.98 7.95
CA SER A 29 -30.04 8.18 9.39
C SER A 29 -30.04 9.69 9.70
N PRO A 30 -30.52 10.11 10.88
CA PRO A 30 -30.35 11.49 11.33
C PRO A 30 -28.88 11.86 11.29
N ALA A 31 -28.57 13.06 10.80
CA ALA A 31 -27.18 13.55 10.81
C ALA A 31 -26.62 13.46 12.25
N PRO A 32 -25.45 12.84 12.43
CA PRO A 32 -24.83 12.75 13.75
C PRO A 32 -24.59 14.17 14.30
N PRO A 33 -24.63 14.36 15.63
CA PRO A 33 -24.24 15.62 16.23
C PRO A 33 -22.80 15.97 15.83
N PRO A 34 -22.47 17.27 15.68
CA PRO A 34 -21.15 17.69 15.25
C PRO A 34 -20.08 17.18 16.22
N ASP A 35 -19.06 16.53 15.68
CA ASP A 35 -17.88 16.06 16.40
C ASP A 35 -16.62 16.81 15.91
N ALA A 36 -15.47 16.48 16.52
CA ALA A 36 -14.18 17.10 16.20
C ALA A 36 -13.35 16.29 15.19
N PHE A 37 -13.89 15.20 14.65
CA PHE A 37 -13.14 14.32 13.76
C PHE A 37 -13.05 14.92 12.36
N SER A 38 -11.87 14.84 11.75
CA SER A 38 -11.65 15.13 10.34
C SER A 38 -10.63 14.17 9.78
N GLY A 39 -10.86 13.71 8.55
CA GLY A 39 -9.80 13.07 7.77
C GLY A 39 -8.65 14.04 7.51
N ILE A 40 -7.46 13.50 7.23
CA ILE A 40 -6.27 14.30 6.92
C ILE A 40 -6.48 15.17 5.68
N ALA A 41 -7.13 14.63 4.64
CA ALA A 41 -7.41 15.32 3.39
C ALA A 41 -8.92 15.19 3.06
N PRO A 42 -9.80 16.03 3.64
CA PRO A 42 -11.26 15.83 3.58
C PRO A 42 -11.86 16.10 2.18
N ASP A 43 -11.14 16.78 1.29
CA ASP A 43 -11.61 17.15 -0.05
C ASP A 43 -11.18 16.19 -1.16
N VAL A 44 -10.54 15.07 -0.82
CA VAL A 44 -10.17 14.07 -1.81
C VAL A 44 -11.38 13.28 -2.29
N GLU A 45 -11.30 12.80 -3.52
CA GLU A 45 -12.16 11.72 -4.01
C GLU A 45 -11.54 10.36 -3.65
N LEU A 46 -12.37 9.42 -3.21
CA LEU A 46 -11.93 8.09 -2.80
C LEU A 46 -12.42 7.03 -3.80
N ILE A 47 -11.48 6.20 -4.26
CA ILE A 47 -11.74 4.98 -5.03
C ILE A 47 -11.52 3.79 -4.09
N ALA A 48 -12.56 2.99 -3.88
CA ALA A 48 -12.48 1.79 -3.05
C ALA A 48 -12.29 0.54 -3.91
N ILE A 49 -11.16 -0.16 -3.74
CA ILE A 49 -10.88 -1.46 -4.37
C ILE A 49 -10.71 -2.50 -3.28
N ARG A 50 -11.64 -3.45 -3.20
CA ARG A 50 -11.52 -4.58 -2.27
C ARG A 50 -10.58 -5.63 -2.85
N GLN A 51 -9.33 -5.62 -2.40
CA GLN A 51 -8.32 -6.59 -2.83
C GLN A 51 -8.21 -7.79 -1.88
N SER A 52 -8.49 -7.63 -0.59
CA SER A 52 -8.45 -8.71 0.40
C SER A 52 -9.65 -8.70 1.34
N SER A 53 -9.93 -9.85 1.96
CA SER A 53 -10.92 -9.99 3.02
C SER A 53 -10.68 -11.27 3.82
N GLN A 54 -10.72 -11.18 5.14
CA GLN A 54 -10.66 -12.36 6.02
C GLN A 54 -11.97 -13.15 6.05
N ALA A 55 -13.08 -12.55 5.59
CA ALA A 55 -14.38 -13.23 5.50
C ALA A 55 -14.51 -14.15 4.27
N PHE A 56 -13.55 -14.12 3.34
CA PHE A 56 -13.57 -14.93 2.12
C PHE A 56 -12.28 -15.74 2.02
N GLY A 57 -12.39 -16.95 1.48
CA GLY A 57 -11.26 -17.84 1.20
C GLY A 57 -11.44 -18.53 -0.14
N LEU A 58 -10.41 -19.24 -0.59
CA LEU A 58 -10.49 -20.06 -1.80
C LEU A 58 -11.56 -21.14 -1.61
N LYS A 59 -12.48 -21.23 -2.57
CA LYS A 59 -13.53 -22.27 -2.57
C LYS A 59 -12.90 -23.66 -2.66
N ASP A 60 -11.91 -23.80 -3.54
CA ASP A 60 -11.17 -25.03 -3.79
C ASP A 60 -9.68 -24.78 -3.46
N PRO A 61 -9.26 -24.95 -2.20
CA PRO A 61 -7.90 -24.58 -1.77
C PRO A 61 -6.81 -25.56 -2.24
N TYR A 62 -7.18 -26.70 -2.83
CA TYR A 62 -6.26 -27.76 -3.28
C TYR A 62 -6.38 -27.95 -4.79
N THR A 63 -6.03 -26.94 -5.57
CA THR A 63 -6.03 -27.00 -7.04
C THR A 63 -4.61 -27.25 -7.57
N GLY A 64 -4.08 -28.45 -7.34
CA GLY A 64 -2.77 -28.86 -7.84
C GLY A 64 -1.81 -29.34 -6.74
N ASP A 65 -0.51 -29.31 -7.07
CA ASP A 65 0.57 -29.81 -6.19
C ASP A 65 1.07 -28.76 -5.18
N GLU A 66 0.63 -27.51 -5.31
CA GLU A 66 1.01 -26.42 -4.42
C GLU A 66 0.27 -26.51 -3.07
N ASP A 67 0.95 -26.19 -1.98
CA ASP A 67 0.26 -26.10 -0.69
C ASP A 67 -0.71 -24.89 -0.69
N PRO A 68 -1.87 -24.99 -0.02
CA PRO A 68 -2.90 -23.95 -0.05
C PRO A 68 -2.43 -22.56 0.41
N GLN A 69 -1.43 -22.48 1.30
CA GLN A 69 -0.93 -21.19 1.80
C GLN A 69 -0.08 -20.50 0.73
N THR A 70 0.75 -21.27 0.02
CA THR A 70 1.52 -20.76 -1.11
C THR A 70 0.59 -20.32 -2.25
N ALA A 71 -0.42 -21.13 -2.60
CA ALA A 71 -1.41 -20.76 -3.62
C ALA A 71 -2.13 -19.44 -3.26
N GLN A 72 -2.60 -19.29 -2.02
CA GLN A 72 -3.24 -18.06 -1.55
C GLN A 72 -2.30 -16.83 -1.65
N LYS A 73 -1.01 -17.00 -1.34
CA LYS A 73 -0.03 -15.91 -1.46
C LYS A 73 0.20 -15.50 -2.91
N ILE A 74 0.27 -16.47 -3.82
CA ILE A 74 0.38 -16.23 -5.26
C ILE A 74 -0.83 -15.42 -5.74
N ASP A 75 -2.04 -15.85 -5.39
CA ASP A 75 -3.27 -15.15 -5.74
C ASP A 75 -3.33 -13.72 -5.17
N ASN A 76 -2.92 -13.55 -3.91
CA ASN A 76 -2.85 -12.24 -3.27
C ASN A 76 -1.88 -11.31 -4.02
N VAL A 77 -0.69 -11.78 -4.38
CA VAL A 77 0.30 -10.99 -5.15
C VAL A 77 -0.24 -10.64 -6.53
N GLN A 78 -0.87 -11.59 -7.23
CA GLN A 78 -1.43 -11.35 -8.57
C GLN A 78 -2.64 -10.41 -8.57
N THR A 79 -3.56 -10.57 -7.61
CA THR A 79 -4.72 -9.68 -7.46
C THR A 79 -4.29 -8.28 -7.02
N MET A 80 -3.30 -8.16 -6.15
CA MET A 80 -2.71 -6.87 -5.77
C MET A 80 -2.05 -6.17 -6.96
N ALA A 81 -1.28 -6.88 -7.78
CA ALA A 81 -0.71 -6.30 -8.99
C ALA A 81 -1.79 -5.75 -9.94
N ARG A 82 -2.86 -6.51 -10.16
CA ARG A 82 -4.02 -6.07 -10.95
C ARG A 82 -4.73 -4.87 -10.33
N ALA A 83 -4.91 -4.85 -9.01
CA ALA A 83 -5.54 -3.73 -8.30
C ALA A 83 -4.73 -2.44 -8.41
N ILE A 84 -3.39 -2.52 -8.30
CA ILE A 84 -2.49 -1.37 -8.49
C ILE A 84 -2.62 -0.80 -9.90
N VAL A 85 -2.54 -1.66 -10.93
CA VAL A 85 -2.71 -1.24 -12.33
C VAL A 85 -4.09 -0.65 -12.56
N HIS A 86 -5.13 -1.26 -11.99
CA HIS A 86 -6.51 -0.79 -12.12
C HIS A 86 -6.68 0.60 -11.50
N ALA A 87 -6.23 0.81 -10.27
CA ALA A 87 -6.28 2.12 -9.60
C ALA A 87 -5.53 3.20 -10.40
N ALA A 88 -4.33 2.88 -10.89
CA ALA A 88 -3.54 3.81 -11.70
C ALA A 88 -4.24 4.15 -13.04
N ASN A 89 -4.93 3.19 -13.65
CA ASN A 89 -5.71 3.40 -14.86
C ASN A 89 -7.00 4.20 -14.63
N MET A 90 -7.56 4.15 -13.42
CA MET A 90 -8.68 5.00 -13.01
C MET A 90 -8.24 6.45 -12.72
N GLY A 91 -6.94 6.76 -12.77
CA GLY A 91 -6.41 8.10 -12.51
C GLY A 91 -6.15 8.40 -11.04
N ALA A 92 -6.02 7.38 -10.19
CA ALA A 92 -5.63 7.58 -8.80
C ALA A 92 -4.26 8.29 -8.71
N SER A 93 -4.18 9.41 -8.00
CA SER A 93 -2.93 10.14 -7.76
C SER A 93 -2.14 9.57 -6.57
N VAL A 94 -2.83 8.89 -5.65
CA VAL A 94 -2.27 8.20 -4.49
C VAL A 94 -2.94 6.83 -4.37
N ILE A 95 -2.17 5.78 -4.17
CA ILE A 95 -2.67 4.42 -3.90
C ILE A 95 -2.24 4.04 -2.49
N ASN A 96 -3.20 3.85 -1.60
CA ASN A 96 -2.99 3.34 -0.24
C ASN A 96 -3.17 1.80 -0.23
N ILE A 97 -2.13 1.08 0.21
CA ILE A 97 -2.12 -0.37 0.34
C ILE A 97 -2.00 -0.73 1.82
N SER A 98 -3.16 -0.95 2.43
CA SER A 98 -3.29 -1.25 3.87
C SER A 98 -3.04 -2.71 4.23
N ASP A 99 -3.17 -3.62 3.27
CA ASP A 99 -2.96 -5.05 3.51
C ASP A 99 -1.75 -5.52 2.72
N VAL A 100 -0.92 -6.34 3.37
CA VAL A 100 0.39 -6.74 2.86
C VAL A 100 0.55 -8.23 3.00
N THR A 101 1.34 -8.82 2.11
CA THR A 101 1.67 -10.24 2.17
C THR A 101 3.07 -10.40 2.75
N CYS A 102 3.20 -11.21 3.80
CA CYS A 102 4.48 -11.54 4.41
C CYS A 102 4.95 -12.92 3.98
N MET A 103 6.25 -13.04 3.71
CA MET A 103 6.89 -14.28 3.26
C MET A 103 8.24 -14.45 3.94
N SER A 104 8.66 -15.69 4.14
CA SER A 104 10.03 -15.99 4.54
C SER A 104 11.00 -15.56 3.44
N ALA A 105 12.10 -14.91 3.80
CA ALA A 105 13.17 -14.57 2.85
C ALA A 105 13.78 -15.82 2.18
N ARG A 106 13.58 -17.01 2.76
CA ARG A 106 14.02 -18.30 2.20
C ARG A 106 13.05 -18.87 1.16
N ASN A 107 11.83 -18.38 1.09
CA ASN A 107 10.79 -18.88 0.20
C ASN A 107 9.90 -17.72 -0.29
N VAL A 108 10.50 -16.84 -1.08
CA VAL A 108 9.82 -15.71 -1.71
C VAL A 108 9.24 -16.20 -3.03
N ILE A 109 7.92 -16.07 -3.19
CA ILE A 109 7.26 -16.40 -4.46
C ILE A 109 7.65 -15.39 -5.54
N ASP A 110 7.44 -15.74 -6.81
CA ASP A 110 7.68 -14.82 -7.92
C ASP A 110 6.80 -13.57 -7.82
N GLN A 111 7.44 -12.41 -7.81
CA GLN A 111 6.78 -11.10 -7.72
C GLN A 111 7.07 -10.21 -8.93
N ARG A 112 7.57 -10.75 -10.05
CA ARG A 112 7.88 -9.95 -11.26
C ARG A 112 6.67 -9.15 -11.75
N VAL A 113 5.49 -9.77 -11.75
CA VAL A 113 4.24 -9.12 -12.16
C VAL A 113 3.86 -7.97 -11.23
N LEU A 114 4.06 -8.16 -9.92
CA LEU A 114 3.81 -7.10 -8.93
C LEU A 114 4.83 -5.97 -9.04
N GLY A 115 6.12 -6.29 -9.20
CA GLY A 115 7.16 -5.29 -9.43
C GLY A 115 6.89 -4.45 -10.68
N ALA A 116 6.42 -5.08 -11.77
CA ALA A 116 6.01 -4.38 -12.98
C ALA A 116 4.79 -3.47 -12.75
N ALA A 117 3.78 -3.94 -11.99
CA ALA A 117 2.62 -3.12 -11.63
C ALA A 117 2.99 -1.92 -10.76
N VAL A 118 3.89 -2.11 -9.79
CA VAL A 118 4.43 -1.06 -8.92
C VAL A 118 5.21 -0.03 -9.74
N HIS A 119 6.12 -0.48 -10.62
CA HIS A 119 6.85 0.40 -11.52
C HIS A 119 5.89 1.18 -12.43
N TYR A 120 4.94 0.50 -13.05
CA TYR A 120 3.94 1.11 -13.93
C TYR A 120 3.17 2.23 -13.22
N ALA A 121 2.64 1.97 -12.03
CA ALA A 121 1.93 2.98 -11.27
C ALA A 121 2.86 4.14 -10.84
N ALA A 122 4.03 3.84 -10.28
CA ALA A 122 4.92 4.86 -9.73
C ALA A 122 5.60 5.73 -10.79
N VAL A 123 6.09 5.11 -11.87
CA VAL A 123 6.92 5.77 -12.88
C VAL A 123 6.09 6.20 -14.09
N ASP A 124 5.31 5.28 -14.67
CA ASP A 124 4.62 5.54 -15.94
C ASP A 124 3.33 6.34 -15.73
N LYS A 125 2.66 6.13 -14.59
CA LYS A 125 1.42 6.83 -14.22
C LYS A 125 1.60 7.93 -13.18
N ASN A 126 2.84 8.14 -12.71
CA ASN A 126 3.18 9.15 -11.72
C ASN A 126 2.31 9.07 -10.44
N VAL A 127 2.06 7.87 -9.92
CA VAL A 127 1.22 7.62 -8.75
C VAL A 127 2.06 7.38 -7.52
N VAL A 128 1.74 8.03 -6.40
CA VAL A 128 2.43 7.75 -5.12
C VAL A 128 1.80 6.51 -4.50
N ILE A 129 2.58 5.45 -4.34
CA ILE A 129 2.14 4.22 -3.68
C ILE A 129 2.58 4.27 -2.22
N VAL A 130 1.62 4.21 -1.30
CA VAL A 130 1.86 4.19 0.14
C VAL A 130 1.44 2.83 0.68
N ALA A 131 2.34 2.12 1.36
CA ALA A 131 2.06 0.78 1.87
C ALA A 131 2.36 0.65 3.36
N ALA A 132 1.58 -0.18 4.05
CA ALA A 132 1.84 -0.51 5.45
C ALA A 132 3.17 -1.29 5.59
N ALA A 133 3.92 -1.08 6.67
CA ALA A 133 5.16 -1.83 6.93
C ALA A 133 4.92 -3.31 7.27
N GLY A 134 3.68 -3.68 7.61
CA GLY A 134 3.31 -5.01 8.09
C GLY A 134 3.01 -5.04 9.58
N ASP A 135 2.37 -6.12 10.03
CA ASP A 135 1.88 -6.29 11.39
C ASP A 135 2.23 -7.69 11.88
N SER A 136 3.00 -7.80 12.97
CA SER A 136 3.49 -9.05 13.53
C SER A 136 2.41 -9.94 14.17
N SER A 137 1.22 -9.39 14.43
CA SER A 137 0.07 -10.18 14.87
C SER A 137 -0.47 -11.08 13.76
N LYS A 138 -0.13 -10.79 12.49
CA LYS A 138 -0.48 -11.66 11.36
C LYS A 138 0.46 -12.86 11.32
N LYS A 139 -0.13 -14.04 11.12
CA LYS A 139 0.51 -15.37 11.16
C LYS A 139 1.89 -15.46 10.47
N ASP A 140 2.04 -14.86 9.30
CA ASP A 140 3.25 -14.98 8.47
C ASP A 140 4.21 -13.78 8.56
N CYS A 141 3.84 -12.75 9.32
CA CYS A 141 4.65 -11.55 9.48
C CYS A 141 5.50 -11.68 10.74
N LYS A 142 6.74 -12.16 10.62
CA LYS A 142 7.67 -12.18 11.76
C LYS A 142 8.54 -10.93 11.75
N GLN A 143 8.91 -10.47 12.94
CA GLN A 143 9.78 -9.32 13.11
C GLN A 143 11.17 -9.59 12.50
N ASN A 144 11.75 -8.60 11.83
CA ASN A 144 13.14 -8.63 11.37
C ASN A 144 14.07 -8.05 12.46
N PRO A 145 15.38 -8.39 12.41
CA PRO A 145 16.38 -7.65 13.15
C PRO A 145 16.32 -6.15 12.82
N VAL A 146 16.53 -5.30 13.83
CA VAL A 146 16.40 -3.85 13.68
C VAL A 146 17.68 -3.23 13.12
N PHE A 147 18.85 -3.68 13.59
CA PHE A 147 20.15 -3.15 13.20
C PHE A 147 21.30 -4.08 13.66
N ASP A 148 22.30 -4.32 12.81
CA ASP A 148 23.55 -5.01 13.13
C ASP A 148 24.73 -4.01 13.08
N PRO A 149 25.29 -3.59 14.25
CA PRO A 149 26.43 -2.68 14.29
C PRO A 149 27.71 -3.26 13.67
N LEU A 150 27.78 -4.58 13.44
CA LEU A 150 28.96 -5.24 12.89
C LEU A 150 28.99 -5.24 11.35
N GLN A 151 27.94 -4.74 10.68
CA GLN A 151 27.83 -4.70 9.21
C GLN A 151 27.70 -3.26 8.67
N PRO A 152 28.74 -2.41 8.80
CA PRO A 152 28.64 -1.00 8.42
C PRO A 152 28.41 -0.75 6.91
N SER A 153 28.72 -1.73 6.05
CA SER A 153 28.45 -1.67 4.61
C SER A 153 26.99 -1.96 4.23
N ASP A 154 26.19 -2.45 5.17
CA ASP A 154 24.76 -2.71 5.02
C ASP A 154 23.97 -1.94 6.09
N PRO A 155 23.93 -0.59 6.01
CA PRO A 155 23.42 0.26 7.10
C PRO A 155 21.92 0.09 7.37
N ARG A 156 21.21 -0.64 6.49
CA ARG A 156 19.78 -0.95 6.61
C ARG A 156 19.53 -2.45 6.85
N ASP A 157 20.56 -3.27 7.04
CA ASP A 157 20.46 -4.71 7.30
C ASP A 157 19.66 -5.51 6.24
N TRP A 158 19.84 -5.21 4.95
CA TRP A 158 19.22 -6.00 3.88
C TRP A 158 19.57 -7.49 3.96
N ASN A 159 20.80 -7.82 4.34
CA ASN A 159 21.27 -9.20 4.45
C ASN A 159 20.69 -9.93 5.67
N ALA A 160 20.17 -9.22 6.67
CA ALA A 160 19.59 -9.81 7.88
C ALA A 160 18.06 -10.03 7.77
N VAL A 161 17.44 -9.67 6.64
CA VAL A 161 16.01 -9.85 6.42
C VAL A 161 15.63 -11.34 6.50
N THR A 162 14.65 -11.65 7.35
CA THR A 162 14.07 -12.99 7.48
C THR A 162 12.63 -13.06 7.00
N THR A 163 11.92 -11.92 7.06
CA THR A 163 10.53 -11.77 6.60
C THR A 163 10.45 -10.64 5.60
N VAL A 164 10.13 -10.98 4.36
CA VAL A 164 9.85 -10.03 3.28
C VAL A 164 8.40 -9.58 3.38
N VAL A 165 8.16 -8.27 3.31
CA VAL A 165 6.82 -7.67 3.29
C VAL A 165 6.57 -7.07 1.91
N THR A 166 5.54 -7.55 1.20
CA THR A 166 5.19 -7.06 -0.14
C THR A 166 3.85 -6.33 -0.14
N PRO A 167 3.74 -5.16 -0.82
CA PRO A 167 4.70 -4.55 -1.77
C PRO A 167 5.76 -3.68 -1.11
N SER A 168 5.79 -3.61 0.22
CA SER A 168 6.59 -2.67 1.00
C SER A 168 8.10 -2.72 0.70
N TRP A 169 8.64 -3.90 0.39
CA TRP A 169 10.06 -4.08 0.05
C TRP A 169 10.48 -3.47 -1.30
N PHE A 170 9.54 -3.05 -2.17
CA PHE A 170 9.83 -2.30 -3.41
C PHE A 170 10.15 -0.83 -3.08
N SER A 171 11.12 -0.65 -2.20
CA SER A 171 11.39 0.58 -1.46
C SER A 171 11.88 1.76 -2.30
N ASP A 172 12.20 1.58 -3.57
CA ASP A 172 12.43 2.71 -4.48
C ASP A 172 11.11 3.36 -4.92
N TYR A 173 10.08 2.55 -5.16
CA TYR A 173 8.80 2.96 -5.73
C TYR A 173 7.70 3.18 -4.69
N VAL A 174 7.76 2.42 -3.59
CA VAL A 174 6.74 2.42 -2.53
C VAL A 174 7.23 3.27 -1.35
N LEU A 175 6.36 4.11 -0.81
CA LEU A 175 6.55 4.79 0.46
C LEU A 175 5.99 3.90 1.57
N THR A 176 6.88 3.14 2.23
CA THR A 176 6.48 2.22 3.28
C THR A 176 6.38 2.91 4.63
N VAL A 177 5.28 2.69 5.34
CA VAL A 177 4.90 3.39 6.57
C VAL A 177 4.88 2.46 7.77
N GLY A 178 5.78 2.70 8.73
CA GLY A 178 5.77 2.09 10.05
C GLY A 178 4.77 2.76 11.00
N ALA A 179 4.55 2.15 12.16
CA ALA A 179 3.62 2.66 13.18
C ALA A 179 4.36 3.19 14.41
N VAL A 180 3.90 4.34 14.90
CA VAL A 180 4.23 4.87 16.23
C VAL A 180 3.00 4.98 17.11
N ASP A 181 3.20 5.00 18.42
CA ASP A 181 2.16 5.30 19.39
C ASP A 181 1.87 6.82 19.49
N ALA A 182 0.92 7.20 20.35
CA ALA A 182 0.56 8.60 20.58
C ALA A 182 1.72 9.46 21.13
N ASN A 183 2.76 8.83 21.72
CA ASN A 183 3.96 9.50 22.20
C ASN A 183 5.06 9.60 21.12
N GLY A 184 4.81 9.08 19.91
CA GLY A 184 5.79 8.99 18.84
C GLY A 184 6.80 7.85 19.02
N GLN A 185 6.58 6.92 19.95
CA GLN A 185 7.44 5.76 20.13
C GLN A 185 7.12 4.69 19.07
N PRO A 186 8.14 4.07 18.46
CA PRO A 186 7.92 2.97 17.52
C PRO A 186 7.14 1.82 18.16
N MET A 187 6.11 1.32 17.48
CA MET A 187 5.33 0.17 17.92
C MET A 187 6.07 -1.14 17.61
N SER A 188 7.26 -1.33 18.17
CA SER A 188 8.21 -2.42 17.83
C SER A 188 7.65 -3.84 17.96
N GLN A 189 6.66 -4.02 18.83
CA GLN A 189 6.02 -5.32 19.04
C GLN A 189 5.06 -5.69 17.90
N MET A 190 4.55 -4.71 17.15
CA MET A 190 3.56 -4.91 16.09
C MET A 190 4.06 -4.47 14.70
N SER A 191 4.62 -3.27 14.57
CA SER A 191 5.15 -2.77 13.30
C SER A 191 6.37 -3.58 12.88
N ILE A 192 6.30 -4.23 11.72
CA ILE A 192 7.43 -4.98 11.17
C ILE A 192 8.54 -4.00 10.75
N ALA A 193 9.72 -4.19 11.31
CA ALA A 193 10.92 -3.47 10.94
C ALA A 193 11.46 -4.03 9.62
N GLY A 194 12.10 -3.16 8.84
CA GLY A 194 12.83 -3.58 7.66
C GLY A 194 13.58 -2.46 6.97
N PRO A 195 14.56 -2.81 6.13
CA PRO A 195 15.35 -1.86 5.34
C PRO A 195 14.50 -0.96 4.42
N TRP A 196 13.27 -1.39 4.11
CA TRP A 196 12.35 -0.69 3.22
C TRP A 196 11.48 0.35 3.91
N VAL A 197 11.42 0.38 5.25
CA VAL A 197 10.60 1.35 5.97
C VAL A 197 11.14 2.75 5.70
N SER A 198 10.25 3.63 5.23
CA SER A 198 10.61 4.97 4.75
C SER A 198 10.21 6.06 5.73
N ILE A 199 9.04 5.94 6.36
CA ILE A 199 8.49 6.94 7.28
C ILE A 199 7.59 6.23 8.30
N ALA A 200 7.13 6.93 9.33
CA ALA A 200 6.12 6.44 10.26
C ALA A 200 4.99 7.45 10.49
N ALA A 201 3.88 6.94 11.01
CA ALA A 201 2.74 7.74 11.46
C ALA A 201 2.03 7.03 12.62
N PRO A 202 1.16 7.72 13.38
CA PRO A 202 0.36 7.09 14.43
C PRO A 202 -0.35 5.83 13.92
N GLY A 203 -0.26 4.74 14.67
CA GLY A 203 -0.83 3.44 14.29
C GLY A 203 -1.70 2.79 15.36
N THR A 204 -2.04 3.52 16.42
CA THR A 204 -2.89 3.09 17.54
C THR A 204 -3.75 4.26 18.00
N ASP A 205 -4.73 3.98 18.85
CA ASP A 205 -5.66 4.98 19.41
C ASP A 205 -6.36 5.78 18.31
N VAL A 206 -6.61 5.11 17.18
CA VAL A 206 -7.18 5.73 15.98
C VAL A 206 -8.69 5.79 16.12
N VAL A 207 -9.23 6.99 15.94
CA VAL A 207 -10.66 7.22 15.72
C VAL A 207 -10.91 7.21 14.22
N GLY A 208 -11.98 6.56 13.79
CA GLY A 208 -12.40 6.53 12.40
C GLY A 208 -13.92 6.58 12.26
N LEU A 209 -14.38 6.54 11.02
CA LEU A 209 -15.81 6.45 10.71
C LEU A 209 -16.29 5.01 10.82
N SER A 210 -17.47 4.83 11.39
CA SER A 210 -18.15 3.54 11.47
C SER A 210 -18.50 3.03 10.07
N PRO A 211 -18.29 1.74 9.77
CA PRO A 211 -18.85 1.13 8.57
C PRO A 211 -20.30 0.67 8.73
N ARG A 212 -20.90 0.83 9.93
CA ARG A 212 -22.25 0.33 10.26
C ARG A 212 -23.30 1.44 10.36
N ASP A 213 -22.86 2.65 10.69
CA ASP A 213 -23.70 3.82 10.91
C ASP A 213 -22.91 5.10 10.61
N ASP A 214 -23.54 6.27 10.78
CA ASP A 214 -22.91 7.57 10.56
C ASP A 214 -22.05 8.03 11.77
N GLY A 215 -21.71 7.11 12.69
CA GLY A 215 -20.97 7.43 13.91
C GLY A 215 -19.45 7.33 13.79
N LEU A 216 -18.77 7.74 14.86
CA LEU A 216 -17.34 7.49 15.06
C LEU A 216 -17.12 6.16 15.77
N ILE A 217 -16.04 5.47 15.41
CA ILE A 217 -15.56 4.27 16.09
C ILE A 217 -14.11 4.44 16.55
N ASN A 218 -13.81 3.90 17.71
CA ASN A 218 -12.46 3.80 18.28
C ASN A 218 -12.18 2.39 18.84
N ALA A 219 -13.01 1.42 18.46
CA ALA A 219 -12.94 0.04 18.90
C ALA A 219 -13.37 -0.91 17.76
N ILE A 220 -12.77 -2.10 17.73
CA ILE A 220 -13.20 -3.22 16.89
C ILE A 220 -13.53 -4.43 17.76
N ASP A 221 -14.40 -5.30 17.23
CA ASP A 221 -14.76 -6.55 17.87
C ASP A 221 -13.50 -7.44 18.01
N GLY A 222 -13.17 -7.81 19.24
CA GLY A 222 -12.10 -8.73 19.60
C GLY A 222 -12.61 -10.13 19.92
N PRO A 223 -11.69 -11.07 20.24
CA PRO A 223 -12.06 -12.38 20.75
C PRO A 223 -12.94 -12.26 22.01
N ASP A 224 -13.77 -13.28 22.25
CA ASP A 224 -14.54 -13.43 23.49
C ASP A 224 -15.44 -12.22 23.84
N ASN A 225 -16.06 -11.59 22.82
CA ASN A 225 -16.90 -10.40 22.95
C ASN A 225 -16.20 -9.21 23.64
N THR A 226 -14.88 -9.10 23.48
CA THR A 226 -14.12 -7.93 23.94
C THR A 226 -14.08 -6.84 22.88
N LEU A 227 -13.83 -5.61 23.30
CA LEU A 227 -13.53 -4.49 22.39
C LEU A 227 -12.03 -4.23 22.42
N LEU A 228 -11.41 -4.17 21.24
CA LEU A 228 -10.00 -3.87 21.08
C LEU A 228 -9.81 -2.49 20.47
N VAL A 229 -8.81 -1.77 20.96
CA VAL A 229 -8.37 -0.52 20.32
C VAL A 229 -7.79 -0.86 18.94
N PRO A 230 -8.25 -0.21 17.85
CA PRO A 230 -7.73 -0.43 16.53
C PRO A 230 -6.27 -0.02 16.47
N ALA A 231 -5.41 -0.98 16.16
CA ALA A 231 -3.98 -0.75 16.01
C ALA A 231 -3.49 -1.48 14.76
N GLY A 232 -2.60 -0.84 14.00
CA GLY A 232 -2.01 -1.41 12.80
C GLY A 232 -1.28 -0.39 11.94
N THR A 233 -0.19 -0.83 11.30
CA THR A 233 0.53 -0.03 10.27
C THR A 233 -0.36 0.38 9.09
N SER A 234 -1.50 -0.30 8.91
CA SER A 234 -2.51 0.07 7.92
C SER A 234 -3.15 1.44 8.16
N PHE A 235 -3.30 1.87 9.42
CA PHE A 235 -3.79 3.21 9.76
C PHE A 235 -2.71 4.26 9.53
N SER A 236 -1.47 3.96 9.90
CA SER A 236 -0.31 4.81 9.62
C SER A 236 -0.19 5.08 8.12
N ALA A 237 -0.33 4.06 7.28
CA ALA A 237 -0.33 4.19 5.83
C ALA A 237 -1.47 5.10 5.32
N ALA A 238 -2.67 5.01 5.90
CA ALA A 238 -3.80 5.86 5.53
C ALA A 238 -3.55 7.34 5.89
N ILE A 239 -2.99 7.60 7.08
CA ILE A 239 -2.62 8.96 7.50
C ILE A 239 -1.61 9.56 6.53
N VAL A 240 -0.52 8.82 6.22
CA VAL A 240 0.50 9.28 5.27
C VAL A 240 -0.09 9.47 3.87
N SER A 241 -1.01 8.61 3.42
CA SER A 241 -1.70 8.79 2.13
C SER A 241 -2.48 10.09 2.07
N GLY A 242 -3.13 10.49 3.16
CA GLY A 242 -3.77 11.80 3.27
C GLY A 242 -2.76 12.94 3.18
N VAL A 243 -1.62 12.85 3.86
CA VAL A 243 -0.55 13.86 3.78
C VAL A 243 0.00 13.96 2.36
N VAL A 244 0.23 12.83 1.69
CA VAL A 244 0.64 12.78 0.28
C VAL A 244 -0.39 13.50 -0.60
N ALA A 245 -1.69 13.28 -0.38
CA ALA A 245 -2.72 13.97 -1.14
C ALA A 245 -2.68 15.49 -0.94
N LEU A 246 -2.46 15.98 0.29
CA LEU A 246 -2.26 17.40 0.57
C LEU A 246 -1.02 17.96 -0.14
N VAL A 247 0.10 17.24 -0.10
CA VAL A 247 1.33 17.64 -0.78
C VAL A 247 1.12 17.71 -2.29
N ARG A 248 0.44 16.74 -2.89
CA ARG A 248 0.09 16.77 -4.33
C ARG A 248 -0.86 17.89 -4.69
N ALA A 249 -1.79 18.26 -3.80
CA ALA A 249 -2.69 19.38 -4.02
C ALA A 249 -1.93 20.72 -3.99
N LYS A 250 -0.93 20.85 -3.12
CA LYS A 250 -0.10 22.06 -3.01
C LYS A 250 0.99 22.16 -4.08
N TYR A 251 1.57 21.04 -4.46
CA TYR A 251 2.69 20.92 -5.41
C TYR A 251 2.34 19.93 -6.53
N PRO A 252 1.40 20.29 -7.42
CA PRO A 252 0.87 19.38 -8.45
C PRO A 252 1.90 18.95 -9.51
N GLU A 253 2.98 19.72 -9.68
CA GLU A 253 4.07 19.47 -10.61
C GLU A 253 5.05 18.38 -10.16
N LEU A 254 5.09 18.06 -8.86
CA LEU A 254 6.03 17.08 -8.34
C LEU A 254 5.71 15.67 -8.84
N SER A 255 6.76 14.94 -9.20
CA SER A 255 6.64 13.52 -9.47
C SER A 255 6.35 12.73 -8.19
N ALA A 256 5.88 11.50 -8.34
CA ALA A 256 5.65 10.60 -7.22
C ALA A 256 6.92 10.38 -6.39
N TYR A 257 8.08 10.31 -7.06
CA TYR A 257 9.37 10.17 -6.39
C TYR A 257 9.79 11.46 -5.67
N GLN A 258 9.53 12.63 -6.24
CA GLN A 258 9.80 13.91 -5.58
C GLN A 258 8.88 14.14 -4.37
N VAL A 259 7.60 13.76 -4.46
CA VAL A 259 6.66 13.78 -3.32
C VAL A 259 7.18 12.89 -2.19
N LYS A 260 7.63 11.67 -2.53
CA LYS A 260 8.27 10.77 -1.56
C LYS A 260 9.52 11.40 -0.93
N ASN A 261 10.42 11.98 -1.73
CA ASN A 261 11.62 12.67 -1.24
C ASN A 261 11.26 13.81 -0.28
N ARG A 262 10.25 14.61 -0.64
CA ARG A 262 9.77 15.71 0.19
C ARG A 262 9.32 15.20 1.56
N LEU A 263 8.49 14.16 1.60
CA LEU A 263 8.00 13.59 2.87
C LEU A 263 9.15 13.09 3.75
N ILE A 264 10.13 12.37 3.21
CA ILE A 264 11.24 11.83 4.01
C ILE A 264 12.19 12.92 4.52
N HIS A 265 12.40 14.01 3.78
CA HIS A 265 13.27 15.12 4.22
C HIS A 265 12.59 16.05 5.24
N THR A 266 11.27 16.03 5.30
CA THR A 266 10.50 16.83 6.27
C THR A 266 10.01 16.02 7.48
N ALA A 267 10.25 14.71 7.49
CA ALA A 267 9.90 13.85 8.62
C ALA A 267 10.72 14.20 9.87
N ARG A 268 10.23 13.83 11.05
CA ARG A 268 10.94 14.01 12.33
C ARG A 268 11.85 12.81 12.59
N PRO A 269 13.17 12.92 12.33
CA PRO A 269 14.02 11.75 12.24
C PRO A 269 14.26 11.10 13.61
N PRO A 270 14.47 9.76 13.64
CA PRO A 270 14.98 9.10 14.83
C PRO A 270 16.40 9.57 15.16
N ALA A 271 16.91 9.22 16.35
CA ALA A 271 18.23 9.63 16.82
C ALA A 271 19.38 9.25 15.86
N ARG A 272 19.20 8.20 15.05
CA ARG A 272 20.18 7.73 14.06
C ARG A 272 20.01 8.35 12.66
N GLY A 273 19.09 9.30 12.50
CA GLY A 273 18.71 9.89 11.21
C GLY A 273 17.76 9.00 10.41
N VAL A 274 18.11 7.72 10.23
CA VAL A 274 17.25 6.70 9.61
C VAL A 274 17.39 5.37 10.35
N ASP A 275 16.29 4.65 10.53
CA ASP A 275 16.29 3.29 11.06
C ASP A 275 15.25 2.39 10.37
N ASN A 276 15.23 1.11 10.74
CA ASN A 276 14.34 0.12 10.14
C ASN A 276 12.93 0.10 10.75
N GLN A 277 12.65 0.88 11.79
CA GLN A 277 11.36 0.89 12.49
C GLN A 277 10.47 2.05 12.06
N VAL A 278 11.06 3.24 11.93
CA VAL A 278 10.36 4.47 11.54
C VAL A 278 10.93 5.11 10.28
N GLY A 279 11.95 4.52 9.67
CA GLY A 279 12.58 5.07 8.47
C GLY A 279 13.22 6.42 8.78
N TYR A 280 12.92 7.41 7.94
CA TYR A 280 13.35 8.81 8.12
C TYR A 280 12.55 9.54 9.21
N GLY A 281 11.63 8.87 9.90
CA GLY A 281 10.96 9.39 11.08
C GLY A 281 9.44 9.54 10.95
N VAL A 282 8.84 10.23 11.92
CA VAL A 282 7.39 10.45 11.94
C VAL A 282 7.01 11.55 10.96
N VAL A 283 5.96 11.34 10.15
CA VAL A 283 5.46 12.31 9.19
C VAL A 283 5.09 13.64 9.86
N ASP A 284 5.55 14.75 9.29
CA ASP A 284 5.18 16.11 9.73
C ASP A 284 4.44 16.81 8.56
N PRO A 285 3.09 16.85 8.60
CA PRO A 285 2.31 17.43 7.50
C PRO A 285 2.60 18.92 7.27
N VAL A 286 2.86 19.67 8.34
CA VAL A 286 3.12 21.11 8.25
C VAL A 286 4.47 21.35 7.60
N ALA A 287 5.52 20.65 8.04
CA ALA A 287 6.84 20.73 7.40
C ALA A 287 6.77 20.27 5.93
N ALA A 288 6.11 19.14 5.66
CA ALA A 288 5.89 18.64 4.30
C ALA A 288 5.19 19.67 3.39
N LEU A 289 4.30 20.51 3.94
CA LEU A 289 3.61 21.54 3.17
C LEU A 289 4.32 22.89 3.15
N THR A 290 5.32 23.16 4.00
CA THR A 290 5.83 24.54 4.17
C THR A 290 7.33 24.70 3.99
N TRP A 291 8.11 23.65 4.23
CA TRP A 291 9.56 23.75 4.12
C TRP A 291 10.00 23.83 2.66
N ASP A 292 11.07 24.59 2.44
CA ASP A 292 11.81 24.55 1.18
C ASP A 292 12.78 23.37 1.25
N VAL A 293 12.56 22.36 0.41
CA VAL A 293 13.39 21.15 0.34
C VAL A 293 13.77 20.91 -1.11
N PRO A 294 15.01 20.47 -1.40
CA PRO A 294 15.39 20.08 -2.74
C PRO A 294 14.46 18.99 -3.26
N GLU A 295 13.91 19.16 -4.47
CA GLU A 295 12.97 18.19 -5.04
C GLU A 295 13.62 16.81 -5.25
N GLY A 296 14.92 16.79 -5.51
CA GLY A 296 15.65 15.58 -5.89
C GLY A 296 15.32 15.14 -7.33
N PRO A 297 15.69 13.91 -7.71
CA PRO A 297 15.46 13.42 -9.06
C PRO A 297 13.97 13.16 -9.31
N VAL A 298 13.53 13.26 -10.56
CA VAL A 298 12.13 13.03 -10.96
C VAL A 298 11.75 11.55 -10.89
N GLN A 299 12.70 10.64 -11.11
CA GLN A 299 12.47 9.20 -11.13
C GLN A 299 13.37 8.48 -10.12
N PRO A 300 12.93 7.31 -9.62
CA PRO A 300 13.78 6.45 -8.82
C PRO A 300 15.02 5.98 -9.60
N PRO A 301 16.11 5.62 -8.91
CA PRO A 301 17.29 5.04 -9.55
C PRO A 301 16.93 3.77 -10.32
N LYS A 302 17.42 3.64 -11.56
CA LYS A 302 17.19 2.44 -12.38
C LYS A 302 18.08 1.29 -11.89
N GLN A 303 17.52 0.38 -11.12
CA GLN A 303 18.12 -0.90 -10.77
C GLN A 303 17.69 -1.95 -11.81
N LEU A 304 18.45 -2.08 -12.91
CA LEU A 304 18.19 -3.09 -13.93
C LEU A 304 18.80 -4.43 -13.49
N SER A 305 18.01 -5.29 -12.84
CA SER A 305 18.47 -6.62 -12.41
C SER A 305 18.62 -7.61 -13.57
N ALA A 306 18.02 -7.32 -14.73
CA ALA A 306 18.16 -8.08 -15.96
C ALA A 306 17.82 -7.22 -17.20
N PRO A 307 18.41 -7.49 -18.37
CA PRO A 307 18.00 -6.86 -19.62
C PRO A 307 16.52 -7.15 -19.91
N LEU A 308 15.79 -6.13 -20.39
CA LEU A 308 14.41 -6.28 -20.84
C LEU A 308 14.37 -7.22 -22.06
N ALA A 309 14.01 -8.48 -21.86
CA ALA A 309 13.75 -9.42 -22.95
C ALA A 309 12.36 -9.11 -23.53
N LEU A 310 12.29 -8.15 -24.46
CA LEU A 310 11.07 -7.92 -25.23
C LEU A 310 10.73 -9.21 -25.98
N PRO A 311 9.47 -9.71 -25.90
CA PRO A 311 9.05 -10.82 -26.74
C PRO A 311 9.28 -10.41 -28.20
N LYS A 312 9.88 -11.33 -28.98
CA LYS A 312 10.10 -11.09 -30.41
C LYS A 312 8.76 -10.66 -31.03
N PRO A 313 8.72 -9.57 -31.82
CA PRO A 313 7.50 -9.19 -32.54
C PRO A 313 6.93 -10.42 -33.23
N PRO A 314 5.60 -10.62 -33.24
CA PRO A 314 5.01 -11.73 -33.98
C PRO A 314 5.56 -11.69 -35.40
N THR A 315 6.13 -12.80 -35.85
CA THR A 315 6.67 -12.93 -37.21
C THR A 315 5.60 -12.48 -38.18
N GLU A 316 5.94 -11.56 -39.09
CA GLU A 316 5.03 -11.13 -40.15
C GLU A 316 4.43 -12.36 -40.83
N ARG A 317 3.11 -12.33 -41.02
CA ARG A 317 2.39 -13.47 -41.59
C ARG A 317 2.95 -13.71 -42.98
N ASN A 318 3.64 -14.84 -43.17
CA ASN A 318 4.14 -15.21 -44.48
C ASN A 318 2.95 -15.49 -45.40
N MET A 319 2.67 -14.56 -46.32
CA MET A 319 1.57 -14.67 -47.27
C MET A 319 1.91 -15.51 -48.50
N VAL A 320 3.18 -15.92 -48.69
CA VAL A 320 3.61 -16.74 -49.85
C VAL A 320 2.75 -18.00 -50.04
N PRO A 321 2.39 -18.77 -49.00
CA PRO A 321 1.50 -19.93 -49.17
C PRO A 321 0.09 -19.55 -49.65
N VAL A 322 -0.41 -18.37 -49.28
CA VAL A 322 -1.72 -17.86 -49.73
C VAL A 322 -1.66 -17.42 -51.19
N TRP A 323 -0.57 -16.76 -51.60
CA TRP A 323 -0.36 -16.38 -53.00
C TRP A 323 -0.18 -17.59 -53.91
N VAL A 324 0.51 -18.65 -53.44
CA VAL A 324 0.67 -19.89 -54.20
C VAL A 324 -0.67 -20.64 -54.31
N ALA A 325 -1.47 -20.71 -53.23
CA ALA A 325 -2.76 -21.39 -53.26
C ALA A 325 -3.86 -20.63 -54.01
N ALA A 326 -3.74 -19.31 -54.17
CA ALA A 326 -4.67 -18.48 -54.95
C ALA A 326 -4.23 -18.30 -56.42
N GLY A 327 -3.10 -18.90 -56.80
CA GLY A 327 -2.45 -18.76 -58.11
C GLY A 327 -2.57 -19.98 -59.03
N ASP A 328 -3.50 -20.90 -58.78
CA ASP A 328 -3.94 -21.98 -59.68
C ASP A 328 -5.40 -21.77 -60.11
#